data_AF-A0A6L2Q5S4-F1
#
_entry.id   AF-A0A6L2Q5S4-F1
#
_cell.length_a   1.000
_cell.length_b   1.000
_cell.length_c   1.000
_cell.angle_alpha   90.00
_cell.angle_beta   90.00
_cell.angle_gamma   90.00
#
_symmetry.space_group_name_H-M   'P 1'
#
loop_
_entity.id
_entity.type
_entity.pdbx_description
1 polymer ?
#
loop_
_entity_poly.entity_id
_entity_poly.type
_entity_poly.pdbx_seq_one_letter_code
_entity_poly.pdbx_strand_id
1 'polypeptide(L)'
;FGGSEAIITALSDEYPVIGKNREIFVACLFTLYFLVGLASCSQGGFYFFHLLDRYAAGYSMLFAVLFETIAVSWIYGTQRFCDDIRDMIGFYPGIYWRVCWRFVAPAFLMVSAS
;
A
#
# COMPACT_ATOMS: atom_id res chain seq x y z
N PHE A 1 12.36 1.43 -7.27
CA PHE A 1 11.76 0.70 -8.40
C PHE A 1 10.46 0.01 -8.02
N GLY A 2 10.40 -0.77 -6.92
CA GLY A 2 9.16 -1.44 -6.50
C GLY A 2 7.96 -0.50 -6.28
N GLY A 3 8.14 0.63 -5.57
CA GLY A 3 7.04 1.57 -5.35
C GLY A 3 6.49 2.22 -6.62
N SER A 4 7.37 2.59 -7.57
CA SER A 4 6.95 3.15 -8.86
C SER A 4 6.25 2.10 -9.73
N GLU A 5 6.78 0.87 -9.78
CA GLU A 5 6.15 -0.26 -10.49
C GLU A 5 4.77 -0.59 -9.93
N ALA A 6 4.60 -0.56 -8.60
CA ALA A 6 3.31 -0.80 -7.95
C ALA A 6 2.25 0.22 -8.38
N ILE A 7 2.61 1.52 -8.41
CA ILE A 7 1.70 2.59 -8.88
C ILE A 7 1.36 2.42 -10.36
N ILE A 8 2.36 2.13 -11.20
CA ILE A 8 2.15 1.93 -12.65
C ILE A 8 1.23 0.73 -12.89
N THR A 9 1.46 -0.37 -12.17
CA THR A 9 0.68 -1.60 -12.31
C THR A 9 -0.76 -1.39 -11.85
N ALA A 10 -0.97 -0.80 -10.68
CA ALA A 10 -2.31 -0.53 -10.14
C ALA A 10 -3.13 0.37 -11.09
N LEU A 11 -2.53 1.44 -11.61
CA LEU A 11 -3.22 2.35 -12.54
C LEU A 11 -3.45 1.73 -13.92
N SER A 12 -2.55 0.85 -14.37
CA SER A 12 -2.73 0.13 -15.62
C SER A 12 -3.82 -0.94 -15.56
N ASP A 13 -4.06 -1.51 -14.38
CA ASP A 13 -5.11 -2.52 -14.14
C ASP A 13 -6.50 -1.86 -14.03
N GLU A 14 -6.57 -0.71 -13.35
CA GLU A 14 -7.81 0.07 -13.21
C GLU A 14 -8.23 0.76 -14.52
N TYR A 15 -7.26 1.29 -15.29
CA TYR A 15 -7.52 2.05 -16.52
C TYR A 15 -6.83 1.41 -17.74
N PRO A 16 -7.53 0.60 -18.56
CA PRO A 16 -6.93 -0.07 -19.72
C PRO A 16 -6.43 0.91 -20.80
N VAL A 17 -6.96 2.14 -20.82
CA VAL A 17 -6.50 3.24 -21.70
C VAL A 17 -5.07 3.68 -21.33
N ILE A 18 -4.74 3.70 -20.04
CA ILE A 18 -3.41 4.04 -19.53
C ILE A 18 -2.43 2.90 -19.82
N GLY A 19 -2.88 1.65 -19.69
CA GLY A 19 -2.08 0.46 -20.01
C GLY A 19 -1.59 0.41 -21.46
N LYS A 20 -2.40 0.90 -22.41
CA LYS A 20 -2.02 0.96 -23.84
C LYS A 20 -0.89 1.96 -24.14
N ASN A 21 -0.81 3.03 -23.37
CA ASN A 21 0.18 4.11 -23.53
C ASN A 21 1.13 4.21 -22.33
N ARG A 22 1.60 3.06 -21.81
CA ARG A 22 2.42 2.97 -20.60
C ARG A 22 3.64 3.89 -20.63
N GLU A 23 4.30 4.05 -21.78
CA GLU A 23 5.49 4.91 -21.91
C GLU A 23 5.18 6.38 -21.63
N ILE A 24 4.06 6.91 -22.14
CA ILE A 24 3.63 8.30 -21.93
C ILE A 24 3.26 8.52 -20.46
N PHE A 25 2.57 7.54 -19.87
CA PHE A 25 2.19 7.59 -18.45
C PHE A 25 3.43 7.63 -17.53
N VAL A 26 4.40 6.75 -17.79
CA VAL A 26 5.66 6.68 -17.04
C VAL A 26 6.44 7.98 -17.18
N ALA A 27 6.55 8.53 -18.40
CA ALA A 27 7.22 9.81 -18.64
C ALA A 27 6.54 10.96 -17.86
N CYS A 28 5.21 11.02 -17.87
CA CYS A 28 4.44 12.01 -17.11
C CYS A 28 4.68 11.88 -15.60
N LEU A 29 4.64 10.66 -15.07
CA LEU A 29 4.84 10.36 -13.66
C LEU A 29 6.26 10.74 -13.18
N PHE A 30 7.29 10.42 -13.97
CA PHE A 30 8.67 10.85 -13.66
C PHE A 30 8.85 12.37 -13.77
N THR A 31 8.17 13.02 -14.73
CA THR A 31 8.20 14.48 -14.84
C THR A 31 7.57 15.14 -13.60
N LEU A 32 6.46 14.61 -13.09
CA LEU A 32 5.85 15.06 -11.82
C LEU A 32 6.81 14.84 -10.64
N TYR A 33 7.44 13.67 -10.52
CA TYR A 33 8.43 13.43 -9.47
C TYR A 33 9.61 14.39 -9.56
N PHE A 34 10.07 14.73 -10.76
CA PHE A 34 11.14 15.70 -10.94
C PHE A 34 10.74 17.10 -10.48
N LEU A 35 9.51 17.54 -10.75
CA LEU A 35 9.00 18.84 -10.29
C LEU A 35 8.87 18.89 -8.76
N VAL A 36 8.35 17.85 -8.14
CA VAL A 36 8.26 17.75 -6.66
C VAL A 36 9.66 17.67 -6.04
N GLY A 37 10.59 16.97 -6.68
CA GLY A 37 12.01 16.95 -6.31
C GLY A 37 12.65 18.33 -6.38
N LEU A 38 12.36 19.11 -7.43
CA LEU A 38 12.81 20.50 -7.57
C LEU A 38 12.31 21.39 -6.43
N ALA A 39 11.04 21.25 -6.02
CA ALA A 39 10.50 21.97 -4.86
C ALA A 39 11.25 21.60 -3.56
N SER A 40 11.65 20.34 -3.44
CA SER A 40 12.41 19.81 -2.29
C SER A 40 13.89 20.24 -2.28
N CYS A 41 14.44 20.66 -3.43
CA CYS A 41 15.80 21.20 -3.57
C CYS A 41 15.90 22.71 -3.32
N SER A 42 14.77 23.40 -3.12
CA SER A 42 14.78 24.84 -2.79
C SER A 42 15.33 25.11 -1.38
N GLN A 43 15.69 26.36 -1.05
CA GLN A 43 16.22 26.73 0.27
C GLN A 43 15.29 26.35 1.45
N GLY A 44 13.97 26.24 1.21
CA GLY A 44 12.98 25.79 2.20
C GLY A 44 12.57 24.32 2.05
N GLY A 45 13.16 23.59 1.10
CA GLY A 45 12.72 22.25 0.71
C GLY A 45 12.88 21.20 1.80
N PHE A 46 13.83 21.37 2.74
CA PHE A 46 13.98 20.48 3.90
C PHE A 46 12.72 20.45 4.79
N TYR A 47 12.06 21.60 4.99
CA TYR A 47 10.82 21.65 5.78
C TYR A 47 9.68 20.93 5.06
N PHE A 48 9.57 21.13 3.75
CA PHE A 48 8.57 20.44 2.92
C PHE A 48 8.80 18.92 2.90
N PHE A 49 10.05 18.49 2.76
CA PHE A 49 10.44 17.08 2.82
C PHE A 49 10.11 16.47 4.18
N HIS A 50 10.42 17.17 5.28
CA HIS A 50 10.16 16.69 6.63
C HIS A 50 8.65 16.59 6.94
N LEU A 51 7.83 17.47 6.38
CA LEU A 51 6.38 17.40 6.49
C LEU A 51 5.83 16.18 5.72
N LEU A 52 6.31 15.97 4.49
CA LEU A 52 5.94 14.82 3.67
C LEU A 52 6.37 13.49 4.32
N ASP A 53 7.59 13.39 4.83
CA ASP A 53 8.07 12.18 5.49
C ASP A 53 7.20 11.82 6.71
N ARG A 54 6.84 12.83 7.52
CA ARG A 54 6.01 12.63 8.72
C ARG A 54 4.55 12.28 8.40
N TYR A 55 3.95 12.91 7.40
CA TYR A 55 2.51 12.78 7.12
C TYR A 55 2.17 11.82 5.98
N ALA A 56 2.98 11.76 4.93
CA ALA A 56 2.64 11.02 3.70
C ALA A 56 2.85 9.51 3.82
N ALA A 57 3.78 9.05 4.65
CA ALA A 57 4.09 7.63 4.80
C ALA A 57 3.66 7.05 6.16
N GLY A 58 3.76 7.81 7.25
CA GLY A 58 3.50 7.28 8.59
C GLY A 58 2.02 7.01 8.85
N TYR A 59 1.23 8.06 9.03
CA TYR A 59 -0.17 7.92 9.46
C TYR A 59 -1.08 7.34 8.39
N SER A 60 -0.95 7.81 7.13
CA SER A 60 -1.75 7.35 6.00
C SER A 60 -1.62 5.84 5.75
N MET A 61 -0.39 5.31 5.75
CA MET A 61 -0.13 3.89 5.52
C MET A 61 -0.63 3.04 6.68
N LEU A 62 -0.43 3.49 7.92
CA LEU A 62 -0.98 2.82 9.10
C LEU A 62 -2.49 2.67 9.00
N PHE A 63 -3.21 3.75 8.72
CA PHE A 63 -4.66 3.71 8.53
C PHE A 63 -5.07 2.79 7.38
N ALA A 64 -4.40 2.86 6.23
CA ALA A 64 -4.70 2.00 5.08
C ALA A 64 -4.60 0.51 5.44
N VAL A 65 -3.49 0.08 6.05
CA VAL A 65 -3.29 -1.33 6.45
C VAL A 65 -4.28 -1.74 7.55
N LEU A 66 -4.66 -0.83 8.44
CA LEU A 66 -5.68 -1.08 9.46
C LEU A 66 -7.05 -1.37 8.81
N PHE A 67 -7.45 -0.57 7.82
CA PHE A 67 -8.67 -0.83 7.06
C PHE A 67 -8.60 -2.12 6.24
N GLU A 68 -7.47 -2.40 5.57
CA GLU A 68 -7.29 -3.65 4.82
C GLU A 68 -7.41 -4.88 5.73
N THR A 69 -6.75 -4.85 6.89
CA THR A 69 -6.81 -5.97 7.84
C THR A 69 -8.20 -6.15 8.46
N ILE A 70 -8.91 -5.07 8.78
CA ILE A 70 -10.31 -5.14 9.22
C ILE A 70 -11.20 -5.68 8.10
N ALA A 71 -11.03 -5.19 6.86
CA ALA A 71 -11.82 -5.64 5.72
C ALA A 71 -11.62 -7.13 5.45
N VAL A 72 -10.37 -7.62 5.43
CA VAL A 72 -10.08 -9.05 5.21
C VAL A 72 -10.60 -9.91 6.37
N SER A 73 -10.38 -9.49 7.63
CA SER A 73 -10.74 -10.31 8.79
C SER A 73 -12.24 -10.35 9.07
N TRP A 74 -12.95 -9.23 8.90
CA TRP A 74 -14.35 -9.08 9.30
C TRP A 74 -15.33 -9.06 8.12
N ILE A 75 -15.00 -8.39 7.00
CA ILE A 75 -15.91 -8.27 5.85
C ILE A 75 -15.77 -9.49 4.93
N TYR A 76 -14.53 -9.82 4.53
CA TYR A 76 -14.26 -10.97 3.66
C TYR A 76 -14.38 -12.29 4.45
N GLY A 77 -13.95 -12.25 5.72
CA GLY A 77 -14.05 -13.35 6.66
C GLY A 77 -12.83 -14.29 6.58
N THR A 78 -12.18 -14.49 7.74
CA THR A 78 -11.01 -15.39 7.88
C THR A 78 -11.21 -16.82 7.37
N GLN A 79 -12.46 -17.27 7.22
CA GLN A 79 -12.74 -18.60 6.70
C GLN A 79 -12.43 -18.68 5.20
N ARG A 80 -13.06 -17.79 4.42
CA ARG A 80 -12.88 -17.68 2.95
C ARG A 80 -11.44 -17.40 2.57
N PHE A 81 -10.78 -16.51 3.29
CA PHE A 81 -9.37 -16.19 3.02
C PHE A 81 -8.45 -17.43 3.13
N CYS A 82 -8.68 -18.31 4.10
CA CYS A 82 -7.85 -19.53 4.18
C CYS A 82 -8.25 -20.61 3.18
N ASP A 83 -9.51 -20.60 2.71
CA ASP A 83 -9.94 -21.47 1.63
C ASP A 83 -9.29 -21.03 0.30
N ASP A 84 -9.25 -19.72 0.02
CA ASP A 84 -8.53 -19.14 -1.14
C ASP A 84 -7.03 -19.46 -1.09
N ILE A 85 -6.41 -19.33 0.10
CA ILE A 85 -5.01 -19.72 0.31
C ILE A 85 -4.84 -21.21 0.02
N ARG A 86 -5.72 -22.08 0.53
CA ARG A 86 -5.64 -23.52 0.29
C ARG A 86 -5.71 -23.84 -1.20
N ASP A 87 -6.54 -23.13 -1.96
CA ASP A 87 -6.64 -23.33 -3.41
C ASP A 87 -5.39 -22.83 -4.16
N MET A 88 -4.72 -21.78 -3.66
CA MET A 88 -3.48 -21.27 -4.25
C MET A 88 -2.24 -22.14 -3.97
N ILE A 89 -2.06 -22.58 -2.72
CA ILE A 89 -0.83 -23.28 -2.27
C ILE A 89 -1.04 -24.77 -1.95
N GLY A 90 -2.27 -25.26 -1.99
CA GLY A 90 -2.63 -26.67 -1.79
C GLY A 90 -2.72 -27.12 -0.33
N PHE A 91 -2.35 -26.29 0.65
CA PHE A 91 -2.38 -26.62 2.08
C PHE A 91 -3.14 -25.58 2.91
N TYR A 92 -3.73 -26.03 4.02
CA TYR A 92 -4.48 -25.16 4.91
C TYR A 92 -3.52 -24.38 5.83
N PRO A 93 -3.58 -23.04 5.87
CA PRO A 93 -2.81 -22.27 6.83
C PRO A 93 -3.26 -22.62 8.25
N GLY A 94 -2.31 -22.93 9.13
CA GLY A 94 -2.60 -23.33 10.51
C GLY A 94 -3.32 -22.24 11.32
N ILE A 95 -3.99 -22.65 12.41
CA ILE A 95 -4.77 -21.76 13.29
C ILE A 95 -3.93 -20.59 13.82
N TYR A 96 -2.63 -20.79 14.04
CA TYR A 96 -1.69 -19.72 14.41
C TYR A 96 -1.69 -18.55 13.41
N TRP A 97 -1.69 -18.83 12.11
CA TRP A 97 -1.72 -17.80 11.07
C TRP A 97 -3.05 -17.05 11.04
N ARG A 98 -4.16 -17.77 11.21
CA ARG A 98 -5.50 -17.15 11.34
C ARG A 98 -5.60 -16.19 12.51
N VAL A 99 -5.12 -16.62 13.69
CA VAL A 99 -5.16 -15.79 14.90
C VAL A 99 -4.22 -14.60 14.75
N CYS A 100 -3.04 -14.80 14.15
CA CYS A 100 -2.10 -13.73 13.85
C CYS A 100 -2.73 -12.64 12.97
N TRP A 101 -3.36 -13.00 11.85
CA TRP A 101 -3.99 -12.03 10.95
C TRP A 101 -5.24 -11.37 11.54
N ARG A 102 -5.99 -12.08 12.40
CA ARG A 102 -7.23 -11.54 12.97
C ARG A 102 -7.02 -10.67 14.19
N PHE A 103 -6.03 -10.98 15.03
CA PHE A 103 -5.85 -10.29 16.32
C PHE A 103 -4.50 -9.59 16.43
N VAL A 104 -3.40 -10.25 16.00
CA VAL A 104 -2.05 -9.70 16.19
C VAL A 104 -1.81 -8.52 15.26
N ALA A 105 -2.20 -8.63 13.99
CA ALA A 105 -2.04 -7.55 13.00
C ALA A 105 -2.76 -6.24 13.42
N PRO A 106 -4.09 -6.24 13.72
CA PRO A 106 -4.75 -5.00 14.13
C PRO A 106 -4.29 -4.50 15.50
N ALA A 107 -3.93 -5.38 16.44
CA ALA A 107 -3.38 -4.96 17.74
C ALA A 107 -2.02 -4.27 17.61
N PHE A 108 -1.12 -4.79 16.77
CA PHE A 108 0.19 -4.20 16.54
C PHE A 108 0.09 -2.82 15.85
N LEU A 109 -0.84 -2.69 14.90
CA LEU A 109 -1.12 -1.41 14.23
C LEU A 109 -1.73 -0.38 15.18
N MET A 110 -2.64 -0.78 16.06
CA MET A 110 -3.21 0.11 17.09
C MET A 110 -2.15 0.60 18.08
N VAL A 111 -1.24 -0.28 18.53
CA VAL A 111 -0.12 0.11 19.42
C VAL A 111 0.87 1.03 18.71
N SER A 112 1.08 0.85 17.40
CA SER A 112 1.98 1.72 16.62
C SER A 112 1.36 3.09 16.33
N ALA A 113 0.04 3.23 16.48
CA ALA A 113 -0.70 4.47 16.28
C ALA A 113 -0.85 5.31 17.56
N SER A 114 -0.54 4.76 18.74
CA SER A 114 -0.56 5.44 20.05
C SER A 114 0.82 6.00 20.43
#